data_AF-F8KP77-F1
#
_entry.id   AF-F8KP77-F1
#
_cell.length_a   1.000
_cell.length_b   1.000
_cell.length_c   1.000
_cell.angle_alpha   90.00
_cell.angle_beta   90.00
_cell.angle_gamma   90.00
#
_symmetry.space_group_name_H-M   'P 1'
#
loop_
_entity.id
_entity.type
_entity.pdbx_description
1 polymer ?
#
loop_
_entity_poly.entity_id
_entity_poly.type
_entity_poly.pdbx_seq_one_letter_code
_entity_poly.pdbx_strand_id
1 'polypeptide(L)'
;MIALYLTPDLTRQELEQAREAGFFLLKLYPHNATTNSAQGVQDILSPQMLRILSVSQDLGFILCVHAESLGFVMQREVEFHPILNTLAMRLPRLKIIIEHLSDRRSIPLLEQHENLYATLTLHHIALNLDDVVGNHLNPHLFCKPLLKTPQDQQALLELALSAHPKVAFGSDSAPHLLASKHACSCSAGIFSAPILLEALTTLFDRHHALDKLPAFISHNAQRIYHLDPHKLPTKKITLAKKPPNPPKSCYNDQLKIPFFFDLTWSVIAP
;
A
#
# COMPACT_ATOMS: atom_id res chain seq x y z
N MET A 1 -2.54 -10.50 9.74
CA MET A 1 -2.86 -9.14 10.25
C MET A 1 -4.18 -8.73 9.66
N ILE A 2 -5.09 -8.20 10.47
CA ILE A 2 -6.42 -7.74 10.04
C ILE A 2 -6.57 -6.31 10.56
N ALA A 3 -7.11 -5.43 9.73
CA ALA A 3 -7.37 -4.03 10.09
C ALA A 3 -8.86 -3.82 10.30
N LEU A 4 -9.20 -3.06 11.32
CA LEU A 4 -10.55 -2.57 11.54
C LEU A 4 -10.80 -1.36 10.65
N TYR A 5 -11.99 -1.27 10.06
CA TYR A 5 -12.41 -0.07 9.34
C TYR A 5 -12.66 1.05 10.35
N LEU A 6 -11.98 2.18 10.19
CA LEU A 6 -12.13 3.32 11.09
C LEU A 6 -13.43 4.06 10.78
N THR A 7 -14.37 4.06 11.72
CA THR A 7 -15.60 4.85 11.66
C THR A 7 -15.63 5.88 12.80
N PRO A 8 -16.40 6.98 12.66
CA PRO A 8 -16.59 7.95 13.74
C PRO A 8 -17.27 7.39 14.98
N ASP A 9 -17.96 6.25 14.88
CA ASP A 9 -18.75 5.70 15.97
C ASP A 9 -17.96 4.71 16.84
N LEU A 10 -16.71 4.40 16.46
CA LEU A 10 -15.84 3.52 17.26
C LEU A 10 -15.65 4.08 18.67
N THR A 11 -15.96 3.24 19.65
CA THR A 11 -15.82 3.55 21.07
C THR A 11 -14.49 3.06 21.63
N ARG A 12 -14.08 3.63 22.77
CA ARG A 12 -12.92 3.14 23.53
C ARG A 12 -13.06 1.65 23.87
N GLN A 13 -14.23 1.21 24.31
CA GLN A 13 -14.47 -0.17 24.71
C GLN A 13 -14.28 -1.14 23.55
N GLU A 14 -14.78 -0.80 22.36
CA GLU A 14 -14.58 -1.62 21.16
C GLU A 14 -13.10 -1.68 20.75
N LEU A 15 -12.38 -0.56 20.86
CA LEU A 15 -10.93 -0.53 20.60
C LEU A 15 -10.14 -1.38 21.61
N GLU A 16 -10.51 -1.35 22.89
CA GLU A 16 -9.90 -2.17 23.94
C GLU A 16 -10.15 -3.67 23.67
N GLN A 17 -11.40 -4.06 23.41
CA GLN A 17 -11.74 -5.43 23.02
C GLN A 17 -11.00 -5.88 21.76
N ALA A 18 -10.86 -5.01 20.77
CA ALA A 18 -10.11 -5.30 19.56
C ALA A 18 -8.62 -5.52 19.86
N ARG A 19 -8.00 -4.72 20.74
CA ARG A 19 -6.61 -4.94 21.16
C ARG A 19 -6.43 -6.27 21.87
N GLU A 20 -7.33 -6.62 22.77
CA GLU A 20 -7.33 -7.90 23.49
C GLU A 20 -7.45 -9.08 22.53
N ALA A 21 -8.27 -8.94 21.49
CA ALA A 21 -8.38 -9.92 20.41
C ALA A 21 -7.18 -9.93 19.43
N GLY A 22 -6.17 -9.09 19.65
CA GLY A 22 -4.94 -9.05 18.85
C GLY A 22 -5.03 -8.18 17.59
N PHE A 23 -6.11 -7.42 17.40
CA PHE A 23 -6.19 -6.41 16.34
C PHE A 23 -5.48 -5.13 16.81
N PHE A 24 -4.69 -4.51 15.94
CA PHE A 24 -3.94 -3.28 16.24
C PHE A 24 -3.81 -2.36 15.04
N LEU A 25 -4.53 -2.64 13.95
CA LEU A 25 -4.52 -1.83 12.74
C LEU A 25 -5.89 -1.18 12.57
N LEU A 26 -5.90 0.12 12.35
CA LEU A 26 -7.07 0.89 11.94
C LEU A 26 -6.85 1.34 10.50
N LYS A 27 -7.80 1.06 9.61
CA LYS A 27 -7.75 1.52 8.22
C LYS A 27 -8.67 2.72 8.04
N LEU A 28 -8.07 3.88 7.75
CA LEU A 28 -8.75 5.11 7.40
C LEU A 28 -8.94 5.19 5.89
N TYR A 29 -10.20 5.30 5.48
CA TYR A 29 -10.59 5.71 4.13
C TYR A 29 -11.28 7.08 4.21
N PRO A 30 -10.78 8.10 3.51
CA PRO A 30 -11.52 9.34 3.32
C PRO A 30 -12.81 9.04 2.57
N HIS A 31 -13.91 9.68 2.97
CA HIS A 31 -15.22 9.46 2.40
C HIS A 31 -15.20 9.59 0.87
N ASN A 32 -15.63 8.55 0.15
CA ASN A 32 -15.66 8.46 -1.32
C ASN A 32 -14.30 8.54 -2.05
N ALA A 33 -13.17 8.35 -1.37
CA ALA A 33 -11.86 8.35 -2.04
C ALA A 33 -11.66 7.12 -2.96
N THR A 34 -12.12 5.94 -2.55
CA THR A 34 -11.88 4.66 -3.24
C THR A 34 -13.04 3.64 -3.11
N THR A 35 -12.88 2.43 -3.67
CA THR A 35 -13.88 1.34 -3.63
C THR A 35 -14.31 1.04 -2.19
N ASN A 36 -15.63 0.93 -1.94
CA ASN A 36 -16.24 0.69 -0.62
C ASN A 36 -15.99 1.77 0.46
N SER A 37 -15.57 2.99 0.09
CA SER A 37 -15.34 4.11 1.03
C SER A 37 -16.55 5.02 1.28
N ALA A 38 -17.77 4.57 0.94
CA ALA A 38 -19.00 5.35 1.14
C ALA A 38 -19.32 5.60 2.63
N GLN A 39 -18.80 4.76 3.53
CA GLN A 39 -18.84 4.96 4.98
C GLN A 39 -17.54 5.60 5.52
N GLY A 40 -16.72 6.18 4.65
CA GLY A 40 -15.44 6.78 5.01
C GLY A 40 -15.61 8.05 5.86
N VAL A 41 -14.51 8.49 6.46
CA VAL A 41 -14.50 9.64 7.35
C VAL A 41 -14.53 10.92 6.53
N GLN A 42 -15.51 11.79 6.78
CA GLN A 42 -15.65 13.08 6.09
C GLN A 42 -14.70 14.13 6.67
N ASP A 43 -14.75 14.37 7.99
CA ASP A 43 -13.84 15.26 8.69
C ASP A 43 -12.91 14.48 9.63
N ILE A 44 -11.72 14.17 9.10
CA ILE A 44 -10.67 13.39 9.77
C ILE A 44 -10.08 14.17 10.96
N LEU A 45 -10.11 15.50 10.91
CA LEU A 45 -9.56 16.36 11.96
C LEU A 45 -10.63 16.85 12.94
N SER A 46 -11.87 16.34 12.81
CA SER A 46 -12.95 16.65 13.74
C SER A 46 -12.56 16.28 15.18
N PRO A 47 -13.08 17.00 16.19
CA PRO A 47 -12.81 16.68 17.60
C PRO A 47 -13.15 15.22 17.97
N GLN A 48 -14.17 14.64 17.35
CA GLN A 48 -14.55 13.24 17.57
C GLN A 48 -13.48 12.28 17.05
N MET A 49 -13.03 12.46 15.80
CA MET A 49 -11.98 11.63 15.23
C MET A 49 -10.67 11.75 15.98
N LEU A 50 -10.26 12.97 16.35
CA LEU A 50 -9.04 13.17 17.13
C LEU A 50 -9.12 12.50 18.51
N ARG A 51 -10.29 12.47 19.16
CA ARG A 51 -10.48 11.70 20.41
C ARG A 51 -10.29 10.20 20.16
N ILE A 52 -10.91 9.63 19.13
CA ILE A 52 -10.79 8.20 18.80
C ILE A 52 -9.35 7.84 18.50
N LEU A 53 -8.66 8.66 17.69
CA LEU A 53 -7.25 8.45 17.35
C LEU A 53 -6.32 8.64 18.55
N SER A 54 -6.66 9.53 19.49
CA SER A 54 -5.93 9.65 20.76
C SER A 54 -6.07 8.38 21.61
N VAL A 55 -7.28 7.80 21.71
CA VAL A 55 -7.47 6.52 22.40
C VAL A 55 -6.68 5.42 21.69
N SER A 56 -6.74 5.40 20.37
CA SER A 56 -6.04 4.44 19.52
C SER A 56 -4.52 4.51 19.73
N GLN A 57 -3.97 5.72 19.86
CA GLN A 57 -2.58 5.96 20.20
C GLN A 57 -2.21 5.36 21.56
N ASP A 58 -3.02 5.59 22.59
CA ASP A 58 -2.74 5.11 23.94
C ASP A 58 -2.80 3.57 24.03
N LEU A 59 -3.65 2.97 23.20
CA LEU A 59 -3.81 1.52 23.06
C LEU A 59 -2.76 0.87 22.12
N GLY A 60 -1.89 1.67 21.50
CA GLY A 60 -0.84 1.19 20.60
C GLY A 60 -1.34 0.68 19.25
N PHE A 61 -2.44 1.23 18.74
CA PHE A 61 -2.85 0.99 17.35
C PHE A 61 -1.91 1.68 16.36
N ILE A 62 -1.95 1.19 15.12
CA ILE A 62 -1.34 1.79 13.94
C ILE A 62 -2.46 2.25 13.01
N LEU A 63 -2.37 3.48 12.53
CA LEU A 63 -3.30 4.07 11.58
C LEU A 63 -2.78 3.89 10.15
N CYS A 64 -3.37 2.97 9.40
CA CYS A 64 -3.17 2.80 7.97
C CYS A 64 -4.07 3.77 7.21
N VAL A 65 -3.52 4.60 6.32
CA VAL A 65 -4.25 5.70 5.69
C VAL A 65 -4.22 5.57 4.17
N HIS A 66 -5.40 5.52 3.56
CA HIS A 66 -5.52 5.82 2.13
C HIS A 66 -5.52 7.36 1.96
N ALA A 67 -4.34 7.93 1.70
CA ALA A 67 -4.11 9.37 1.75
C ALA A 67 -4.48 10.06 0.43
N GLU A 68 -5.77 10.19 0.12
CA GLU A 68 -6.26 10.97 -1.03
C GLU A 68 -7.35 11.96 -0.60
N SER A 69 -7.25 13.21 -1.06
CA SER A 69 -8.37 14.17 -1.02
C SER A 69 -9.45 13.83 -2.06
N LEU A 70 -10.46 14.70 -2.19
CA LEU A 70 -11.46 14.64 -3.26
C LEU A 70 -11.16 15.55 -4.46
N GLY A 71 -10.02 16.24 -4.47
CA GLY A 71 -9.64 17.21 -5.51
C GLY A 71 -9.19 16.55 -6.83
N PHE A 72 -8.29 17.21 -7.55
CA PHE A 72 -7.82 16.70 -8.84
C PHE A 72 -6.96 15.44 -8.65
N VAL A 73 -7.27 14.36 -9.37
CA VAL A 73 -6.72 13.01 -9.11
C VAL A 73 -5.19 12.96 -8.98
N MET A 74 -4.45 13.75 -9.78
CA MET A 74 -2.98 13.78 -9.71
C MET A 74 -2.42 14.53 -8.49
N GLN A 75 -3.26 15.31 -7.81
CA GLN A 75 -2.89 16.12 -6.64
C GLN A 75 -3.45 15.60 -5.33
N ARG A 76 -4.42 14.67 -5.37
CA ARG A 76 -5.14 14.19 -4.18
C ARG A 76 -4.26 13.78 -3.01
N GLU A 77 -3.15 13.09 -3.28
CA GLU A 77 -2.22 12.67 -2.22
C GLU A 77 -1.51 13.85 -1.56
N VAL A 78 -1.07 14.84 -2.36
CA VAL A 78 -0.42 16.05 -1.83
C VAL A 78 -1.40 16.97 -1.13
N GLU A 79 -2.61 17.10 -1.66
CA GLU A 79 -3.69 17.82 -0.99
C GLU A 79 -4.05 17.20 0.37
N PHE A 80 -3.72 15.93 0.60
CA PHE A 80 -3.91 15.24 1.89
C PHE A 80 -2.77 15.50 2.90
N HIS A 81 -1.63 16.09 2.48
CA HIS A 81 -0.49 16.37 3.36
C HIS A 81 -0.82 17.21 4.61
N PRO A 82 -1.66 18.27 4.55
CA PRO A 82 -2.02 19.03 5.75
C PRO A 82 -2.68 18.17 6.84
N ILE A 83 -3.46 17.16 6.44
CA ILE A 83 -4.09 16.22 7.37
C ILE A 83 -3.02 15.32 7.99
N LEU A 84 -2.12 14.74 7.19
CA LEU A 84 -1.01 13.91 7.70
C LEU A 84 -0.12 14.68 8.66
N ASN A 85 0.28 15.90 8.30
CA ASN A 85 1.08 16.78 9.16
C ASN A 85 0.36 17.06 10.48
N THR A 86 -0.92 17.39 10.44
CA THR A 86 -1.70 17.68 11.65
C THR A 86 -1.81 16.45 12.55
N LEU A 87 -2.09 15.28 11.99
CA LEU A 87 -2.17 14.03 12.74
C LEU A 87 -0.82 13.67 13.36
N ALA A 88 0.26 13.73 12.58
CA ALA A 88 1.61 13.42 13.05
C ALA A 88 2.05 14.31 14.22
N MET A 89 1.80 15.63 14.13
CA MET A 89 2.14 16.58 15.19
C MET A 89 1.27 16.46 16.44
N ARG A 90 -0.06 16.25 16.27
CA ARG A 90 -0.99 16.18 17.42
C ARG A 90 -0.98 14.82 18.11
N LEU A 91 -0.61 13.76 17.40
CA LEU A 91 -0.60 12.38 17.87
C LEU A 91 0.78 11.75 17.64
N PRO A 92 1.85 12.29 18.28
CA PRO A 92 3.23 11.92 17.97
C PRO A 92 3.61 10.48 18.31
N ARG A 93 2.81 9.79 19.15
CA ARG A 93 3.03 8.35 19.46
C ARG A 93 2.20 7.44 18.54
N LEU A 94 1.21 7.97 17.83
CA LEU A 94 0.41 7.18 16.90
C LEU A 94 1.24 6.93 15.65
N LYS A 95 1.53 5.67 15.37
CA LYS A 95 2.14 5.30 14.09
C LYS A 95 1.13 5.47 12.98
N ILE A 96 1.52 6.18 11.93
CA ILE A 96 0.69 6.47 10.77
C ILE A 96 1.40 5.93 9.53
N ILE A 97 0.73 5.06 8.78
CA ILE A 97 1.24 4.47 7.55
C ILE A 97 0.48 5.10 6.38
N ILE A 98 1.19 5.85 5.54
CA ILE A 98 0.72 6.26 4.23
C ILE A 98 0.71 4.99 3.37
N GLU A 99 -0.46 4.37 3.22
CA GLU A 99 -0.57 3.17 2.39
C GLU A 99 -0.32 3.53 0.93
N HIS A 100 0.23 2.58 0.16
CA HIS A 100 0.38 2.61 -1.30
C HIS A 100 0.78 4.00 -1.83
N LEU A 101 1.86 4.57 -1.25
CA LEU A 101 2.36 5.92 -1.55
C LEU A 101 2.66 6.04 -3.05
N SER A 102 2.15 7.09 -3.69
CA SER A 102 2.17 7.25 -5.15
C SER A 102 2.83 8.55 -5.62
N ASP A 103 3.04 9.53 -4.73
CA ASP A 103 3.67 10.81 -5.05
C ASP A 103 5.08 10.93 -4.47
N ARG A 104 6.06 11.32 -5.28
CA ARG A 104 7.40 11.62 -4.77
C ARG A 104 7.39 12.76 -3.75
N ARG A 105 6.43 13.68 -3.84
CA ARG A 105 6.30 14.82 -2.92
C ARG A 105 5.89 14.40 -1.52
N SER A 106 5.38 13.18 -1.33
CA SER A 106 5.06 12.61 -0.02
C SER A 106 6.28 12.02 0.70
N ILE A 107 7.36 11.71 -0.02
CA ILE A 107 8.58 11.11 0.55
C ILE A 107 9.19 11.99 1.66
N PRO A 108 9.32 13.32 1.51
CA PRO A 108 9.86 14.17 2.58
C PRO A 108 9.08 14.12 3.89
N LEU A 109 7.78 13.78 3.87
CA LEU A 109 6.98 13.65 5.10
C LEU A 109 7.51 12.54 6.01
N LEU A 110 8.08 11.49 5.42
CA LEU A 110 8.68 10.37 6.17
C LEU A 110 9.87 10.84 7.00
N GLU A 111 10.64 11.82 6.53
CA GLU A 111 11.78 12.37 7.26
C GLU A 111 11.35 13.47 8.25
N GLN A 112 10.30 14.22 7.91
CA GLN A 112 9.78 15.29 8.76
C GLN A 112 9.15 14.79 10.06
N HIS A 113 8.56 13.58 10.06
CA HIS A 113 7.85 13.05 11.22
C HIS A 113 8.32 11.64 11.60
N GLU A 114 8.68 11.45 12.87
CA GLU A 114 9.19 10.17 13.39
C GLU A 114 8.15 9.03 13.33
N ASN A 115 6.87 9.38 13.44
CA ASN A 115 5.74 8.45 13.47
C ASN A 115 5.07 8.23 12.10
N LEU A 116 5.58 8.83 11.02
CA LEU A 116 5.12 8.56 9.65
C LEU A 116 5.95 7.47 8.98
N TYR A 117 5.24 6.56 8.32
CA TYR A 117 5.76 5.44 7.57
C TYR A 117 5.00 5.33 6.25
N ALA A 118 5.45 4.48 5.33
CA ALA A 118 4.71 4.23 4.10
C ALA A 118 4.77 2.76 3.67
N THR A 119 3.79 2.36 2.85
CA THR A 119 3.91 1.17 2.03
C THR A 119 4.04 1.52 0.55
N LEU A 120 4.79 0.70 -0.17
CA LEU A 120 4.90 0.78 -1.63
C LEU A 120 4.37 -0.50 -2.27
N THR A 121 3.63 -0.34 -3.35
CA THR A 121 3.10 -1.46 -4.14
C THR A 121 4.05 -1.79 -5.29
N LEU A 122 3.92 -3.00 -5.86
CA LEU A 122 4.67 -3.38 -7.06
C LEU A 122 4.36 -2.45 -8.24
N HIS A 123 3.09 -2.08 -8.43
CA HIS A 123 2.67 -1.27 -9.58
C HIS A 123 3.16 0.17 -9.49
N HIS A 124 3.16 0.81 -8.32
CA HIS A 124 3.65 2.19 -8.20
C HIS A 124 5.17 2.32 -8.37
N ILE A 125 5.94 1.27 -8.04
CA ILE A 125 7.39 1.28 -8.24
C ILE A 125 7.80 0.81 -9.64
N ALA A 126 6.91 0.17 -10.40
CA ALA A 126 7.22 -0.41 -11.71
C ALA A 126 6.61 0.33 -12.89
N LEU A 127 5.50 1.02 -12.68
CA LEU A 127 4.65 1.59 -13.73
C LEU A 127 4.34 3.06 -13.43
N ASN A 128 4.02 3.82 -14.47
CA ASN A 128 3.60 5.21 -14.39
C ASN A 128 2.35 5.44 -15.26
N LEU A 129 1.91 6.70 -15.37
CA LEU A 129 0.67 7.06 -16.06
C LEU A 129 0.71 6.72 -17.57
N ASP A 130 1.88 6.68 -18.20
CA ASP A 130 2.01 6.28 -19.61
C ASP A 130 1.63 4.81 -19.82
N ASP A 131 1.81 3.95 -18.81
CA ASP A 131 1.35 2.56 -18.88
C ASP A 131 -0.17 2.44 -18.86
N VAL A 132 -0.86 3.44 -18.29
CA VAL A 132 -2.32 3.49 -18.22
C VAL A 132 -2.92 4.11 -19.47
N VAL A 133 -2.35 5.19 -19.99
CA VAL A 133 -2.96 6.03 -21.05
C VAL A 133 -2.01 6.53 -22.14
N GLY A 134 -0.74 6.13 -22.16
CA GLY A 134 0.26 6.66 -23.09
C GLY A 134 0.10 6.19 -24.53
N ASN A 135 -0.28 4.92 -24.73
CA ASN A 135 -0.55 4.34 -26.07
C ASN A 135 -2.05 4.11 -26.29
N HIS A 136 -2.61 3.20 -25.51
CA HIS A 136 -4.03 2.90 -25.46
C HIS A 136 -4.45 2.89 -23.99
N LEU A 137 -5.71 3.21 -23.72
CA LEU A 137 -6.26 3.08 -22.36
C LEU A 137 -6.18 1.62 -21.91
N ASN A 138 -5.44 1.36 -20.83
CA ASN A 138 -5.35 0.05 -20.20
C ASN A 138 -6.12 0.04 -18.87
N PRO A 139 -7.39 -0.38 -18.85
CA PRO A 139 -8.19 -0.37 -17.62
C PRO A 139 -7.63 -1.30 -16.55
N HIS A 140 -6.85 -2.33 -16.90
CA HIS A 140 -6.26 -3.25 -15.92
C HIS A 140 -5.20 -2.62 -15.03
N LEU A 141 -4.65 -1.46 -15.44
CA LEU A 141 -3.68 -0.67 -14.68
C LEU A 141 -4.31 0.53 -13.97
N PHE A 142 -5.63 0.70 -14.05
CA PHE A 142 -6.33 1.69 -13.24
C PHE A 142 -6.43 1.25 -11.78
N CYS A 143 -5.82 2.01 -10.88
CA CYS A 143 -5.85 1.86 -9.41
C CYS A 143 -6.04 3.21 -8.71
N LYS A 144 -6.12 3.17 -7.37
CA LYS A 144 -6.19 4.35 -6.50
C LYS A 144 -5.24 4.18 -5.31
N PRO A 145 -4.28 5.10 -5.08
CA PRO A 145 -3.98 6.28 -5.89
C PRO A 145 -3.64 5.94 -7.34
N LEU A 146 -3.81 6.90 -8.24
CA LEU A 146 -3.50 6.68 -9.65
C LEU A 146 -1.97 6.61 -9.84
N LEU A 147 -1.51 5.76 -10.78
CA LEU A 147 -0.13 5.83 -11.25
C LEU A 147 0.18 7.26 -11.74
N LYS A 148 1.30 7.83 -11.29
CA LYS A 148 1.62 9.25 -11.54
C LYS A 148 2.67 9.43 -12.63
N THR A 149 3.48 10.48 -12.55
CA THR A 149 4.46 10.79 -13.60
C THR A 149 5.62 9.79 -13.58
N PRO A 150 6.40 9.67 -14.68
CA PRO A 150 7.65 8.91 -14.66
C PRO A 150 8.62 9.35 -13.55
N GLN A 151 8.64 10.64 -13.20
CA GLN A 151 9.45 11.15 -12.09
C GLN A 151 8.96 10.66 -10.73
N ASP A 152 7.65 10.49 -10.57
CA ASP A 152 7.09 9.89 -9.36
C ASP A 152 7.51 8.42 -9.26
N GLN A 153 7.22 7.62 -10.30
CA GLN A 153 7.58 6.20 -10.33
C GLN A 153 9.08 5.97 -10.06
N GLN A 154 9.96 6.74 -10.69
CA GLN A 154 11.41 6.62 -10.49
C GLN A 154 11.82 6.89 -9.04
N ALA A 155 11.26 7.92 -8.40
CA ALA A 155 11.55 8.23 -7.00
C ALA A 155 11.04 7.14 -6.04
N LEU A 156 9.86 6.57 -6.31
CA LEU A 156 9.32 5.45 -5.53
C LEU A 156 10.15 4.18 -5.69
N LEU A 157 10.63 3.92 -6.92
CA LEU A 157 11.53 2.81 -7.20
C LEU A 157 12.84 2.96 -6.44
N GLU A 158 13.47 4.13 -6.46
CA GLU A 158 14.70 4.41 -5.70
C GLU A 158 14.50 4.23 -4.18
N LEU A 159 13.34 4.67 -3.67
CA LEU A 159 12.97 4.48 -2.26
C LEU A 159 12.83 2.99 -1.89
N ALA A 160 12.27 2.18 -2.78
CA ALA A 160 12.17 0.74 -2.60
C ALA A 160 13.54 0.03 -2.71
N LEU A 161 14.33 0.38 -3.73
CA LEU A 161 15.66 -0.20 -3.99
C LEU A 161 16.68 0.14 -2.90
N SER A 162 16.52 1.28 -2.23
CA SER A 162 17.32 1.64 -1.05
C SER A 162 16.88 0.94 0.25
N ALA A 163 15.77 0.19 0.21
CA ALA A 163 15.14 -0.44 1.37
C ALA A 163 14.94 0.52 2.55
N HIS A 164 14.45 1.73 2.25
CA HIS A 164 14.27 2.81 3.22
C HIS A 164 13.61 2.32 4.52
N PRO A 165 14.16 2.64 5.71
CA PRO A 165 13.76 1.98 6.96
C PRO A 165 12.31 2.25 7.40
N LYS A 166 11.72 3.34 6.93
CA LYS A 166 10.32 3.73 7.16
C LYS A 166 9.34 3.22 6.08
N VAL A 167 9.83 2.44 5.12
CA VAL A 167 9.03 1.93 4.00
C VAL A 167 9.04 0.42 3.99
N ALA A 168 7.85 -0.17 3.88
CA ALA A 168 7.67 -1.60 3.68
C ALA A 168 6.90 -1.89 2.39
N PHE A 169 7.01 -3.11 1.90
CA PHE A 169 6.14 -3.57 0.82
C PHE A 169 4.69 -3.77 1.31
N GLY A 170 3.74 -3.23 0.56
CA GLY A 170 2.31 -3.52 0.71
C GLY A 170 1.71 -3.68 -0.68
N SER A 171 1.15 -4.84 -1.00
CA SER A 171 0.83 -5.16 -2.40
C SER A 171 -0.28 -4.31 -3.02
N ASP A 172 -1.25 -3.90 -2.19
CA ASP A 172 -2.57 -3.43 -2.62
C ASP A 172 -3.15 -4.26 -3.78
N SER A 173 -2.96 -5.59 -3.73
CA SER A 173 -3.47 -6.48 -4.75
C SER A 173 -4.99 -6.54 -4.64
N ALA A 174 -5.68 -5.83 -5.53
CA ALA A 174 -7.12 -5.68 -5.54
C ALA A 174 -7.74 -6.39 -6.77
N PRO A 175 -8.14 -7.67 -6.65
CA PRO A 175 -8.78 -8.38 -7.74
C PRO A 175 -10.18 -7.83 -8.03
N HIS A 176 -10.45 -7.60 -9.31
CA HIS A 176 -11.78 -7.29 -9.82
C HIS A 176 -12.10 -8.19 -11.00
N LEU A 177 -13.37 -8.57 -11.13
CA LEU A 177 -13.85 -9.33 -12.27
C LEU A 177 -13.57 -8.57 -13.57
N LEU A 178 -13.26 -9.31 -14.64
CA LEU A 178 -13.05 -8.75 -15.98
C LEU A 178 -14.20 -7.81 -16.40
N ALA A 179 -15.44 -8.23 -16.16
CA ALA A 179 -16.63 -7.41 -16.46
C ALA A 179 -16.59 -6.04 -15.77
N SER A 180 -16.14 -5.97 -14.51
CA SER A 180 -16.00 -4.72 -13.76
C SER A 180 -14.81 -3.87 -14.22
N LYS A 181 -13.75 -4.49 -14.74
CA LYS A 181 -12.61 -3.79 -15.35
C LYS A 181 -12.96 -3.26 -16.75
N HIS A 182 -13.88 -3.90 -17.47
CA HIS A 182 -14.28 -3.54 -18.84
C HIS A 182 -15.60 -2.76 -18.93
N ALA A 183 -16.23 -2.46 -17.80
CA ALA A 183 -17.42 -1.60 -17.74
C ALA A 183 -17.10 -0.12 -18.00
N CYS A 184 -18.12 0.67 -18.37
CA CYS A 184 -18.01 2.13 -18.52
C CYS A 184 -17.49 2.81 -17.23
N SER A 185 -17.83 2.25 -16.07
CA SER A 185 -17.27 2.63 -14.77
C SER A 185 -16.27 1.58 -14.30
N CYS A 186 -15.04 1.70 -14.79
CA CYS A 186 -13.96 0.75 -14.47
C CYS A 186 -13.66 0.74 -12.97
N SER A 187 -13.60 -0.45 -12.36
CA SER A 187 -13.19 -0.58 -10.96
C SER A 187 -11.68 -0.33 -10.78
N ALA A 188 -11.32 0.48 -9.79
CA ALA A 188 -9.94 0.76 -9.43
C ALA A 188 -9.33 -0.40 -8.65
N GLY A 189 -8.23 -0.96 -9.17
CA GLY A 189 -7.49 -2.04 -8.51
C GLY A 189 -6.65 -2.83 -9.51
N ILE A 190 -5.45 -3.22 -9.07
CA ILE A 190 -4.50 -4.03 -9.83
C ILE A 190 -4.31 -5.37 -9.12
N PHE A 191 -4.64 -6.47 -9.81
CA PHE A 191 -4.45 -7.81 -9.27
C PHE A 191 -3.00 -8.28 -9.51
N SER A 192 -2.19 -8.30 -8.46
CA SER A 192 -0.76 -8.61 -8.56
C SER A 192 -0.30 -9.76 -7.67
N ALA A 193 -1.12 -10.19 -6.70
CA ALA A 193 -0.79 -11.22 -5.71
C ALA A 193 -0.08 -12.47 -6.29
N PRO A 194 -0.51 -13.06 -7.43
CA PRO A 194 0.09 -14.30 -7.92
C PRO A 194 1.52 -14.18 -8.46
N ILE A 195 2.02 -12.96 -8.69
CA ILE A 195 3.33 -12.69 -9.29
C ILE A 195 4.28 -11.90 -8.39
N LEU A 196 3.85 -11.49 -7.19
CA LEU A 196 4.56 -10.48 -6.39
C LEU A 196 6.02 -10.84 -6.13
N LEU A 197 6.30 -12.06 -5.68
CA LEU A 197 7.67 -12.46 -5.34
C LEU A 197 8.55 -12.54 -6.59
N GLU A 198 8.05 -13.13 -7.67
CA GLU A 198 8.78 -13.20 -8.94
C GLU A 198 9.04 -11.81 -9.55
N ALA A 199 8.04 -10.94 -9.52
CA ALA A 199 8.10 -9.60 -10.10
C ALA A 199 9.00 -8.67 -9.30
N LEU A 200 8.88 -8.66 -7.96
CA LEU A 200 9.76 -7.89 -7.09
C LEU A 200 11.22 -8.39 -7.21
N THR A 201 11.43 -9.71 -7.22
CA THR A 201 12.78 -10.26 -7.39
C THR A 201 13.37 -9.89 -8.75
N THR A 202 12.58 -10.00 -9.82
CA THR A 202 12.99 -9.57 -11.17
C THR A 202 13.34 -8.08 -11.21
N LEU A 203 12.51 -7.22 -10.61
CA LEU A 203 12.74 -5.78 -10.57
C LEU A 203 14.02 -5.44 -9.80
N PHE A 204 14.18 -5.97 -8.59
CA PHE A 204 15.37 -5.71 -7.77
C PHE A 204 16.65 -6.28 -8.40
N ASP A 205 16.60 -7.43 -9.09
CA ASP A 205 17.73 -8.00 -9.84
C ASP A 205 18.16 -7.11 -11.02
N ARG A 206 17.19 -6.59 -11.79
CA ARG A 206 17.48 -5.66 -12.91
C ARG A 206 18.19 -4.39 -12.47
N HIS A 207 17.97 -3.96 -11.23
CA HIS A 207 18.61 -2.79 -10.64
C HIS A 207 19.79 -3.12 -9.71
N HIS A 208 20.29 -4.36 -9.74
CA HIS A 208 21.42 -4.80 -8.92
C HIS A 208 21.24 -4.59 -7.40
N ALA A 209 20.01 -4.72 -6.90
CA ALA A 209 19.64 -4.46 -5.50
C ALA A 209 19.01 -5.68 -4.79
N LEU A 210 19.27 -6.91 -5.26
CA LEU A 210 18.67 -8.13 -4.67
C LEU A 210 18.97 -8.28 -3.17
N ASP A 211 20.10 -7.79 -2.68
CA ASP A 211 20.47 -7.80 -1.27
C ASP A 211 19.50 -6.97 -0.39
N LYS A 212 18.83 -5.98 -0.97
CA LYS A 212 17.87 -5.09 -0.30
C LYS A 212 16.45 -5.65 -0.25
N LEU A 213 16.14 -6.60 -1.13
CA LEU A 213 14.79 -7.15 -1.26
C LEU A 213 14.24 -7.73 0.07
N PRO A 214 14.98 -8.54 0.86
CA PRO A 214 14.47 -9.06 2.13
C PRO A 214 14.09 -7.97 3.14
N ALA A 215 14.82 -6.86 3.15
CA ALA A 215 14.51 -5.73 4.01
C ALA A 215 13.19 -5.07 3.60
N PHE A 216 13.03 -4.79 2.30
CA PHE A 216 11.82 -4.16 1.75
C PHE A 216 10.56 -5.03 1.93
N ILE A 217 10.63 -6.34 1.64
CA ILE A 217 9.45 -7.22 1.67
C ILE A 217 9.17 -7.88 3.02
N SER A 218 10.08 -7.79 3.99
CA SER A 218 9.93 -8.47 5.28
C SER A 218 10.45 -7.67 6.47
N HIS A 219 11.75 -7.39 6.57
CA HIS A 219 12.33 -6.88 7.83
C HIS A 219 11.79 -5.51 8.21
N ASN A 220 11.58 -4.61 7.25
CA ASN A 220 11.01 -3.29 7.52
C ASN A 220 9.59 -3.43 8.08
N ALA A 221 8.76 -4.32 7.52
CA ALA A 221 7.42 -4.57 8.06
C ALA A 221 7.49 -5.12 9.50
N GLN A 222 8.36 -6.08 9.79
CA GLN A 222 8.52 -6.60 11.15
C GLN A 222 8.82 -5.48 12.17
N ARG A 223 9.73 -4.55 11.81
CA ARG A 223 10.05 -3.38 12.65
C ARG A 223 8.91 -2.37 12.74
N ILE A 224 8.32 -1.99 11.61
CA ILE A 224 7.27 -0.95 11.53
C ILE A 224 6.02 -1.38 12.30
N TYR A 225 5.60 -2.64 12.13
CA TYR A 225 4.41 -3.20 12.77
C TYR A 225 4.67 -3.84 14.13
N HIS A 226 5.92 -3.77 14.65
CA HIS A 226 6.33 -4.42 15.90
C HIS A 226 5.97 -5.91 15.97
N LEU A 227 6.16 -6.63 14.86
CA LEU A 227 5.92 -8.06 14.81
C LEU A 227 7.09 -8.78 15.48
N ASP A 228 6.79 -9.58 16.49
CA ASP A 228 7.75 -10.45 17.15
C ASP A 228 8.14 -11.60 16.21
N PRO A 229 9.38 -11.64 15.69
CA PRO A 229 9.79 -12.69 14.74
C PRO A 229 9.71 -14.09 15.34
N HIS A 230 9.80 -14.24 16.66
CA HIS A 230 9.70 -15.53 17.34
C HIS A 230 8.27 -16.07 17.40
N LYS A 231 7.26 -15.21 17.23
CA LYS A 231 5.84 -15.59 17.18
C LYS A 231 5.31 -15.73 15.74
N LEU A 232 6.10 -15.36 14.74
CA LEU A 232 5.72 -15.51 13.35
C LEU A 232 5.95 -16.95 12.87
N PRO A 233 5.03 -17.51 12.06
CA PRO A 233 5.24 -18.81 11.46
C PRO A 233 6.48 -18.76 10.56
N THR A 234 7.39 -19.72 10.73
CA THR A 234 8.59 -19.82 9.89
C THR A 234 8.17 -20.35 8.52
N LYS A 235 8.32 -19.51 7.49
CA LYS A 235 8.15 -19.90 6.09
C LYS A 235 9.39 -19.50 5.30
N LYS A 236 9.98 -20.44 4.57
CA LYS A 236 11.11 -20.19 3.67
C LYS A 236 10.64 -20.37 2.24
N ILE A 237 10.88 -19.36 1.41
CA ILE A 237 10.55 -19.40 -0.01
C ILE A 237 11.85 -19.37 -0.79
N THR A 238 11.99 -20.28 -1.76
CA THR A 238 13.15 -20.30 -2.65
C THR A 238 12.75 -19.82 -4.04
N LEU A 239 13.47 -18.82 -4.55
CA LEU A 239 13.35 -18.35 -5.93
C LEU A 239 14.55 -18.78 -6.75
N ALA A 240 14.32 -19.13 -8.01
CA ALA A 240 15.37 -19.42 -8.98
C ALA A 240 15.28 -18.46 -10.16
N LYS A 241 16.43 -18.06 -10.71
CA LYS A 241 16.55 -17.19 -11.89
C LYS A 241 16.18 -17.95 -13.16
N LYS A 242 14.88 -18.19 -13.31
CA LYS A 242 14.24 -18.74 -14.51
C LYS A 242 12.86 -18.10 -14.69
N PRO A 243 12.46 -17.79 -15.93
CA PRO A 243 11.09 -17.32 -16.21
C PRO A 243 10.03 -18.34 -15.79
N PRO A 244 8.84 -17.89 -15.33
CA PRO A 244 7.70 -18.78 -15.10
C PRO A 244 7.24 -19.46 -16.39
N ASN A 245 6.92 -20.75 -16.29
CA ASN A 245 6.36 -21.53 -17.39
C ASN A 245 5.16 -22.35 -16.88
N PRO A 246 3.92 -22.10 -17.37
CA PRO A 246 3.55 -21.08 -18.36
C PRO A 246 3.68 -19.63 -17.82
N PRO A 247 3.70 -18.61 -18.70
CA PRO A 247 3.63 -17.21 -18.28
C PRO A 247 2.39 -16.93 -17.42
N LYS A 248 2.57 -16.16 -16.34
CA LYS A 248 1.48 -15.81 -15.40
C LYS A 248 0.71 -14.57 -15.90
N SER A 249 -0.06 -14.69 -16.97
CA SER A 249 -0.86 -13.59 -17.55
C SER A 249 -2.36 -13.67 -17.24
N CYS A 250 -2.89 -14.88 -17.05
CA CYS A 250 -4.28 -15.12 -16.65
C CYS A 250 -4.29 -15.96 -15.37
N TYR A 251 -5.13 -15.58 -14.41
CA TYR A 251 -5.31 -16.38 -13.19
C TYR A 251 -6.46 -17.38 -13.37
N ASN A 252 -7.57 -16.93 -13.95
CA ASN A 252 -8.70 -17.75 -14.40
C ASN A 252 -9.53 -16.97 -15.43
N ASP A 253 -10.68 -17.50 -15.85
CA ASP A 253 -11.57 -16.89 -16.85
C ASP A 253 -12.20 -15.55 -16.42
N GLN A 254 -12.08 -15.18 -15.14
CA GLN A 254 -12.71 -13.99 -14.56
C GLN A 254 -11.71 -12.96 -14.02
N LEU A 255 -10.46 -13.34 -13.79
CA LEU A 255 -9.42 -12.52 -13.19
C LEU A 255 -8.15 -12.53 -14.04
N LYS A 256 -7.69 -11.33 -14.39
CA LYS A 256 -6.49 -11.11 -15.18
C LYS A 256 -5.40 -10.46 -14.35
N ILE A 257 -4.17 -10.95 -14.52
CA ILE A 257 -2.96 -10.32 -13.99
C ILE A 257 -2.46 -9.40 -15.11
N PRO A 258 -2.37 -8.08 -14.90
CA PRO A 258 -1.83 -7.20 -15.94
C PRO A 258 -0.37 -7.52 -16.18
N PHE A 259 0.08 -7.27 -17.42
CA PHE A 259 1.50 -7.35 -17.75
C PHE A 259 2.21 -6.12 -17.18
N PHE A 260 3.36 -6.35 -16.51
CA PHE A 260 4.26 -5.30 -16.02
C PHE A 260 5.53 -5.30 -16.85
N PHE A 261 6.19 -6.46 -16.90
CA PHE A 261 7.41 -6.74 -17.64
C PHE A 261 7.69 -8.26 -17.61
N ASP A 262 8.62 -8.72 -18.44
CA ASP A 262 9.02 -10.14 -18.46
C ASP A 262 9.67 -10.58 -17.16
N LEU A 263 9.09 -11.61 -16.53
CA LEU A 263 9.59 -12.19 -15.30
C LEU A 263 10.82 -13.07 -15.57
N THR A 264 11.89 -12.87 -14.82
CA THR A 264 13.14 -13.65 -14.94
C THR A 264 13.39 -14.58 -13.76
N TRP A 265 12.51 -14.52 -12.76
CA TRP A 265 12.55 -15.34 -11.54
C TRP A 265 11.25 -16.12 -11.35
N SER A 266 11.35 -17.28 -10.68
CA SER A 266 10.22 -18.14 -10.33
C SER A 266 10.34 -18.67 -8.92
N VAL A 267 9.24 -18.75 -8.17
CA VAL A 267 9.19 -19.52 -6.92
C VAL A 267 9.27 -21.02 -7.24
N ILE A 268 10.19 -21.74 -6.61
CA ILE A 268 10.42 -23.18 -6.84
C ILE A 268 10.17 -24.06 -5.60
N ALA A 269 10.09 -23.48 -4.42
CA ALA A 269 9.69 -24.16 -3.18
C ALA A 269 8.98 -23.14 -2.27
N PRO A 270 7.66 -23.27 -2.05
CA PRO A 270 6.89 -22.41 -1.17
C PRO A 270 6.96 -22.81 0.31
#